data_AF-A0A536Y8E9-F1
#
_entry.id   AF-A0A536Y8E9-F1
#
_cell.length_a   1.000
_cell.length_b   1.000
_cell.length_c   1.000
_cell.angle_alpha   90.00
_cell.angle_beta   90.00
_cell.angle_gamma   90.00
#
_symmetry.space_group_name_H-M   'P 1'
#
loop_
_entity.id
_entity.type
_entity.pdbx_description
1 polymer ?
#
loop_
_entity_poly.entity_id
_entity_poly.type
_entity_poly.pdbx_seq_one_letter_code
_entity_poly.pdbx_strand_id
1 'polypeptide(L)'
;MRKTILVVAGMFSVSLALVTWLGQSIADPAWLALGLAIAAICIASYGTLKAGLLEFSPEVLAGDVIVPRPSRAGGDVKLLLPLQFTNAGGGDGIVEWVALRLTIDGDIQHSVLLSPVAEVDMQRFIQAKRRLDEDNAIEPFTAFALEAKRSLAKFVLFDLAERGRTEPLRLRNGRWAFELFVKSSANRTPKLERSFEHVVERKHAEQLAADQPVYLISYQITLPSARRELAGAEWMPRGARYSG
;
A
#
# COMPACT_ATOMS: atom_id res chain seq x y z
N MET A 1 23.98 3.76 2.66
CA MET A 1 25.01 2.94 1.98
C MET A 1 26.37 2.96 2.66
N ARG A 2 27.00 4.12 2.93
CA ARG A 2 28.34 4.19 3.57
C ARG A 2 28.49 3.40 4.89
N LYS A 3 27.53 3.53 5.83
CA LYS A 3 27.56 2.77 7.10
C LYS A 3 27.47 1.26 6.90
N THR A 4 26.77 0.80 5.87
CA THR A 4 26.57 -0.63 5.58
C THR A 4 27.84 -1.25 4.99
N ILE A 5 28.51 -0.53 4.09
CA ILE A 5 29.81 -0.94 3.52
C ILE A 5 30.87 -1.05 4.62
N LEU A 6 30.89 -0.11 5.56
CA LEU A 6 31.79 -0.14 6.72
C LEU A 6 31.54 -1.33 7.65
N VAL A 7 30.29 -1.71 7.89
CA VAL A 7 29.95 -2.87 8.73
C VAL A 7 30.37 -4.18 8.06
N VAL A 8 30.13 -4.32 6.74
CA VAL A 8 30.54 -5.51 5.98
C VAL A 8 32.06 -5.62 5.91
N ALA A 9 32.75 -4.52 5.58
CA ALA A 9 34.20 -4.46 5.58
C ALA A 9 34.79 -4.77 6.96
N GLY A 10 34.16 -4.27 8.03
CA GLY A 10 34.53 -4.57 9.42
C GLY A 10 34.37 -6.04 9.77
N MET A 11 33.23 -6.65 9.43
CA MET A 11 33.01 -8.10 9.64
C MET A 11 34.03 -8.94 8.88
N PHE A 12 34.27 -8.65 7.60
CA PHE A 12 35.29 -9.34 6.81
C PHE A 12 36.68 -9.18 7.41
N SER A 13 37.04 -7.98 7.85
CA SER A 13 38.36 -7.70 8.44
C SER A 13 38.55 -8.44 9.76
N VAL A 14 37.53 -8.47 10.62
CA VAL A 14 37.57 -9.18 11.91
C VAL A 14 37.62 -10.69 11.69
N SER A 15 36.81 -11.24 10.79
CA SER A 15 36.82 -12.66 10.48
C SER A 15 38.14 -13.09 9.85
N LEU A 16 38.70 -12.30 8.92
CA LEU A 16 39.99 -12.59 8.31
C LEU A 16 41.11 -12.53 9.34
N ALA A 17 41.13 -11.49 10.18
CA ALA A 17 42.11 -11.34 11.26
C ALA A 17 42.06 -12.52 12.24
N LEU A 18 40.87 -12.97 12.62
CA LEU A 18 40.66 -14.11 13.51
C LEU A 18 41.18 -15.41 12.88
N VAL A 19 40.89 -15.66 11.60
CA VAL A 19 41.37 -16.84 10.86
C VAL A 19 42.89 -16.83 10.72
N THR A 20 43.50 -15.68 10.37
CA THR A 20 44.96 -15.56 10.29
C THR A 20 45.64 -15.74 11.65
N TRP A 21 45.05 -15.21 12.72
CA TRP A 21 45.58 -15.37 14.08
C TRP A 21 45.50 -16.83 14.54
N LEU A 22 44.36 -17.49 14.34
CA LEU A 22 44.19 -18.92 14.66
C LEU A 22 45.13 -19.81 13.84
N GLY A 23 45.30 -19.52 12.54
CA GLY A 23 46.19 -20.28 11.66
C GLY A 23 47.68 -20.13 11.98
N GLN A 24 48.09 -19.02 12.60
CA GLN A 24 49.45 -18.83 13.09
C GLN A 24 49.67 -19.43 14.49
N SER A 25 48.62 -19.50 15.30
CA SER A 25 48.71 -19.88 16.72
C SER A 25 48.46 -21.37 16.97
N ILE A 26 47.82 -22.07 16.02
CA ILE A 26 47.38 -23.46 16.20
C ILE A 26 47.91 -24.30 15.03
N ALA A 27 48.74 -25.30 15.33
CA ALA A 27 49.40 -26.15 14.33
C ALA A 27 48.46 -27.15 13.63
N ASP A 28 47.22 -27.28 14.11
CA ASP A 28 46.29 -28.32 13.68
C ASP A 28 45.23 -27.77 12.68
N PRO A 29 45.21 -28.24 11.42
CA PRO A 29 44.35 -27.71 10.36
C PRO A 29 42.84 -27.78 10.65
N ALA A 30 42.42 -28.62 11.60
CA ALA A 30 41.03 -28.73 12.02
C ALA A 30 40.45 -27.40 12.57
N TRP A 31 41.27 -26.61 13.27
CA TRP A 31 40.82 -25.33 13.86
C TRP A 31 40.69 -24.22 12.81
N LEU A 32 41.51 -24.26 11.77
CA LEU A 32 41.43 -23.33 10.66
C LEU A 32 40.15 -23.54 9.85
N ALA A 33 39.78 -24.81 9.61
CA ALA A 33 38.51 -25.17 8.97
C ALA A 33 37.30 -24.70 9.79
N LEU A 34 37.34 -24.84 11.12
CA LEU A 34 36.29 -24.35 12.00
C LEU A 34 36.15 -22.82 11.94
N GLY A 35 37.27 -22.09 11.98
CA GLY A 35 37.27 -20.63 11.88
C GLY A 35 36.68 -20.13 10.56
N LEU A 36 37.03 -20.76 9.44
CA LEU A 36 36.44 -20.46 8.13
C LEU A 36 34.94 -20.78 8.07
N ALA A 37 34.51 -21.89 8.66
CA ALA A 37 33.09 -22.25 8.71
C ALA A 37 32.26 -21.23 9.49
N ILE A 38 32.76 -20.75 10.64
CA ILE A 38 32.10 -19.69 11.42
C ILE A 38 31.99 -18.39 10.63
N ALA A 39 33.08 -17.97 9.97
CA ALA A 39 33.07 -16.78 9.12
C ALA A 39 32.06 -16.91 7.97
N ALA A 40 32.01 -18.06 7.31
CA ALA A 40 31.04 -18.34 6.24
C ALA A 40 29.60 -18.28 6.74
N ILE A 41 29.30 -18.85 7.92
CA ILE A 41 27.98 -18.78 8.55
C ILE A 41 27.60 -17.33 8.89
N CYS A 42 28.52 -16.54 9.44
CA CYS A 42 28.25 -15.12 9.74
C CYS A 42 27.93 -14.33 8.47
N ILE A 43 28.67 -14.52 7.38
CA ILE A 43 28.43 -13.85 6.10
C ILE A 43 27.09 -14.32 5.49
N ALA A 44 26.82 -15.63 5.51
CA ALA A 44 25.56 -16.19 5.01
C ALA A 44 24.37 -15.66 5.82
N SER A 45 24.48 -15.61 7.15
CA SER A 45 23.43 -15.09 8.05
C SER A 45 23.20 -13.59 7.83
N TYR A 46 24.26 -12.82 7.60
CA TYR A 46 24.13 -11.41 7.23
C TYR A 46 23.44 -11.26 5.86
N GLY A 47 23.80 -12.12 4.90
CA GLY A 47 23.19 -12.18 3.58
C GLY A 47 21.69 -12.48 3.64
N THR A 48 21.26 -13.47 4.44
CA THR A 48 19.84 -13.81 4.61
C THR A 48 19.06 -12.72 5.32
N LEU A 49 19.63 -12.09 6.36
CA LEU A 49 19.01 -10.93 7.02
C LEU A 49 18.87 -9.72 6.07
N LYS A 50 19.77 -9.58 5.10
CA LYS A 50 19.72 -8.54 4.07
C LYS A 50 18.85 -8.89 2.88
N ALA A 51 18.67 -10.17 2.56
CA ALA A 51 17.81 -10.61 1.46
C ALA A 51 16.37 -10.11 1.66
N GLY A 52 15.83 -10.18 2.88
CA GLY A 52 14.53 -9.60 3.22
C GLY A 52 14.45 -8.07 3.07
N LEU A 53 15.59 -7.36 3.10
CA LEU A 53 15.66 -5.92 2.81
C LEU A 53 15.76 -5.62 1.31
N LEU A 54 16.01 -6.61 0.47
CA LEU A 54 16.03 -6.53 -0.99
C LEU A 54 14.74 -7.07 -1.61
N GLU A 55 13.89 -7.72 -0.84
CA GLU A 55 12.59 -8.18 -1.31
C GLU A 55 11.66 -6.99 -1.62
N PHE A 56 10.76 -7.20 -2.58
CA PHE A 56 9.68 -6.26 -2.86
C PHE A 56 8.63 -6.34 -1.74
N SER A 57 8.39 -5.22 -1.07
CA SER A 57 7.47 -5.15 0.07
C SER A 57 6.51 -3.98 -0.09
N PRO A 58 5.45 -4.15 -0.91
CA PRO A 58 4.45 -3.11 -1.10
C PRO A 58 3.57 -2.99 0.14
N GLU A 59 3.46 -1.78 0.65
CA GLU A 59 2.51 -1.38 1.68
C GLU A 59 1.48 -0.44 1.06
N VAL A 60 0.24 -0.51 1.55
CA VAL A 60 -0.83 0.38 1.07
C VAL A 60 -1.42 1.18 2.22
N LEU A 61 -1.56 2.47 1.99
CA LEU A 61 -2.36 3.37 2.80
C LEU A 61 -3.65 3.65 2.04
N ALA A 62 -4.78 3.51 2.73
CA ALA A 62 -6.09 3.89 2.22
C ALA A 62 -6.54 5.17 2.93
N GLY A 63 -6.94 6.16 2.15
CA GLY A 63 -7.57 7.38 2.65
C GLY A 63 -9.06 7.21 2.89
N ASP A 64 -9.77 8.33 2.91
CA ASP A 64 -11.23 8.38 3.08
C ASP A 64 -11.95 7.65 1.94
N VAL A 65 -13.06 6.99 2.25
CA VAL A 65 -13.92 6.36 1.23
C VAL A 65 -14.87 7.42 0.68
N ILE A 66 -14.81 7.63 -0.63
CA ILE A 66 -15.68 8.55 -1.33
C ILE A 66 -16.75 7.72 -2.05
N VAL A 67 -18.01 7.98 -1.75
CA VAL A 67 -19.12 7.52 -2.58
C VAL A 67 -19.43 8.65 -3.57
N PRO A 68 -19.03 8.49 -4.84
CA PRO A 68 -19.22 9.52 -5.84
C PRO A 68 -20.70 9.68 -6.19
N ARG A 69 -21.03 10.82 -6.79
CA ARG A 69 -22.37 11.04 -7.32
C ARG A 69 -22.64 10.05 -8.45
N PRO A 70 -23.79 9.35 -8.46
CA PRO A 70 -24.12 8.43 -9.52
C PRO A 70 -24.37 9.22 -10.83
N SER A 71 -23.82 8.74 -11.95
CA SER A 71 -24.03 9.35 -13.27
C SER A 71 -25.46 9.14 -13.79
N ARG A 72 -26.21 8.20 -13.22
CA ARG A 72 -27.64 7.96 -13.49
C ARG A 72 -28.42 7.77 -12.19
N ALA A 73 -29.64 8.31 -12.13
CA ALA A 73 -30.54 8.12 -10.99
C ALA A 73 -30.79 6.61 -10.76
N GLY A 74 -30.47 6.12 -9.55
CA GLY A 74 -30.60 4.71 -9.19
C GLY A 74 -29.40 3.81 -9.54
N GLY A 75 -28.25 4.38 -9.92
CA GLY A 75 -27.04 3.59 -10.15
C GLY A 75 -26.49 2.91 -8.89
N ASP A 76 -25.85 1.76 -9.07
CA ASP A 76 -25.21 0.97 -8.02
C ASP A 76 -24.14 1.80 -7.28
N VAL A 77 -24.01 1.58 -5.96
CA VAL A 77 -23.00 2.27 -5.15
C VAL A 77 -21.61 1.79 -5.55
N LYS A 78 -20.82 2.72 -6.06
CA LYS A 78 -19.37 2.53 -6.29
C LYS A 78 -18.58 3.21 -5.20
N LEU A 79 -17.40 2.70 -4.91
CA LEU A 79 -16.52 3.25 -3.88
C LEU A 79 -15.23 3.74 -4.51
N LEU A 80 -14.92 5.02 -4.36
CA LEU A 80 -13.67 5.61 -4.79
C LEU A 80 -12.74 5.74 -3.59
N LEU A 81 -11.58 5.07 -3.65
CA LEU A 81 -10.57 5.10 -2.59
C LEU A 81 -9.28 5.74 -3.10
N PRO A 82 -8.78 6.81 -2.45
CA PRO A 82 -7.40 7.25 -2.59
C PRO A 82 -6.47 6.21 -1.95
N LEU A 83 -5.67 5.54 -2.76
CA LEU A 83 -4.71 4.53 -2.33
C LEU A 83 -3.28 5.04 -2.58
N GLN A 84 -2.44 4.97 -1.55
CA GLN A 84 -1.02 5.25 -1.67
C GLN A 84 -0.25 3.94 -1.48
N PHE A 85 0.44 3.53 -2.53
CA PHE A 85 1.30 2.35 -2.55
C PHE A 85 2.73 2.79 -2.27
N THR A 86 3.37 2.26 -1.23
CA THR A 86 4.77 2.52 -0.91
C THR A 86 5.53 1.20 -0.90
N ASN A 87 6.62 1.09 -1.65
CA ASN A 87 7.50 -0.06 -1.56
C ASN A 87 8.54 0.15 -0.45
N ALA A 88 8.29 -0.45 0.72
CA ALA A 88 9.23 -0.43 1.84
C ALA A 88 10.49 -1.29 1.59
N GLY A 89 10.41 -2.16 0.59
CA GLY A 89 11.44 -3.08 0.16
C GLY A 89 12.57 -2.44 -0.64
N GLY A 90 13.63 -3.22 -0.86
CA GLY A 90 14.81 -2.81 -1.64
C GLY A 90 14.79 -3.27 -3.09
N GLY A 91 13.87 -4.15 -3.45
CA GLY A 91 13.69 -4.67 -4.82
C GLY A 91 12.48 -4.07 -5.49
N ASP A 92 12.53 -3.99 -6.81
CA ASP A 92 11.40 -3.58 -7.64
C ASP A 92 10.39 -4.73 -7.73
N GLY A 93 9.13 -4.40 -7.95
CA GLY A 93 8.11 -5.42 -8.16
C GLY A 93 6.85 -4.86 -8.80
N ILE A 94 5.84 -5.72 -8.88
CA ILE A 94 4.57 -5.41 -9.54
C ILE A 94 3.45 -5.58 -8.52
N VAL A 95 2.58 -4.57 -8.42
CA VAL A 95 1.26 -4.72 -7.83
C VAL A 95 0.35 -5.26 -8.91
N GLU A 96 -0.11 -6.50 -8.75
CA GLU A 96 -0.86 -7.22 -9.78
C GLU A 96 -2.35 -6.85 -9.74
N TRP A 97 -2.94 -6.85 -8.55
CA TRP A 97 -4.31 -6.42 -8.35
C TRP A 97 -4.57 -6.01 -6.90
N VAL A 98 -5.65 -5.28 -6.71
CA VAL A 98 -6.20 -4.90 -5.41
C VAL A 98 -7.66 -5.31 -5.34
N ALA A 99 -8.19 -5.56 -4.15
CA ALA A 99 -9.63 -5.74 -3.96
C ALA A 99 -10.06 -5.26 -2.59
N LEU A 100 -11.34 -4.94 -2.50
CA LEU A 100 -11.95 -4.43 -1.29
C LEU A 100 -13.07 -5.38 -0.88
N ARG A 101 -12.93 -6.01 0.29
CA ARG A 101 -14.04 -6.71 0.93
C ARG A 101 -14.77 -5.73 1.82
N LEU A 102 -16.08 -5.69 1.67
CA LEU A 102 -16.99 -4.89 2.47
C LEU A 102 -17.84 -5.82 3.33
N THR A 103 -17.85 -5.58 4.63
CA THR A 103 -18.71 -6.28 5.60
C THR A 103 -19.59 -5.25 6.29
N ILE A 104 -20.90 -5.49 6.34
CA ILE A 104 -21.86 -4.57 6.98
C ILE A 104 -22.36 -5.20 8.27
N ASP A 105 -22.32 -4.44 9.35
CA ASP A 105 -22.78 -4.83 10.70
C ASP A 105 -22.14 -6.12 11.24
N GLY A 106 -20.91 -6.42 10.80
CA GLY A 106 -20.16 -7.61 11.21
C GLY A 106 -20.64 -8.92 10.56
N ASP A 107 -21.57 -8.87 9.61
CA ASP A 107 -22.06 -10.05 8.91
C ASP A 107 -21.10 -10.52 7.82
N ILE A 108 -20.06 -11.26 8.24
CA ILE A 108 -19.00 -11.76 7.35
C ILE A 108 -19.55 -12.73 6.30
N GLN A 109 -20.61 -13.47 6.61
CA GLN A 109 -21.22 -14.44 5.68
C GLN A 109 -21.85 -13.76 4.46
N HIS A 110 -22.31 -12.52 4.63
CA HIS A 110 -22.84 -11.67 3.57
C HIS A 110 -21.87 -10.54 3.18
N SER A 111 -20.57 -10.75 3.41
CA SER A 111 -19.55 -9.82 2.93
C SER A 111 -19.53 -9.78 1.41
N VAL A 112 -19.28 -8.59 0.87
CA VAL A 112 -19.31 -8.31 -0.57
C VAL A 112 -17.89 -8.04 -1.03
N LEU A 113 -17.47 -8.68 -2.12
CA LEU A 113 -16.19 -8.41 -2.75
C LEU A 113 -16.35 -7.40 -3.88
N LEU A 114 -15.56 -6.33 -3.81
CA LEU A 114 -15.49 -5.28 -4.80
C LEU A 114 -14.15 -5.36 -5.55
N SER A 115 -14.23 -5.34 -6.88
CA SER A 115 -13.09 -5.32 -7.79
C SER A 115 -12.78 -3.91 -8.25
N PRO A 116 -11.50 -3.59 -8.51
CA PRO A 116 -11.11 -2.30 -9.05
C PRO A 116 -11.52 -2.25 -10.52
N VAL A 117 -12.34 -1.27 -10.88
CA VAL A 117 -12.87 -1.13 -12.24
C VAL A 117 -12.13 -0.08 -13.05
N ALA A 118 -11.64 0.98 -12.41
CA ALA A 118 -10.95 2.07 -13.08
C ALA A 118 -10.06 2.86 -12.13
N GLU A 119 -9.06 3.53 -12.69
CA GLU A 119 -8.37 4.64 -12.07
C GLU A 119 -9.07 5.96 -12.45
N VAL A 120 -9.23 6.85 -11.46
CA VAL A 120 -9.95 8.11 -11.62
C VAL A 120 -8.96 9.28 -11.59
N ASP A 121 -9.08 10.20 -12.55
CA ASP A 121 -8.37 11.48 -12.49
C ASP A 121 -9.03 12.34 -11.42
N MET A 122 -8.35 12.50 -10.28
CA MET A 122 -8.89 13.26 -9.16
C MET A 122 -9.11 14.74 -9.49
N GLN A 123 -8.28 15.34 -10.34
CA GLN A 123 -8.43 16.76 -10.69
C GLN A 123 -9.70 16.95 -11.53
N ARG A 124 -9.90 16.11 -12.55
CA ARG A 124 -11.11 16.15 -13.38
C ARG A 124 -12.35 15.75 -12.60
N PHE A 125 -12.25 14.75 -11.71
CA PHE A 125 -13.35 14.36 -10.83
C PHE A 125 -13.81 15.50 -9.92
N ILE A 126 -12.87 16.25 -9.33
CA ILE A 126 -13.17 17.44 -8.53
C ILE A 126 -13.85 18.52 -9.39
N GLN A 127 -13.33 18.78 -10.59
CA GLN A 127 -13.90 19.76 -11.54
C GLN A 127 -15.32 19.37 -11.97
N ALA A 128 -15.57 18.07 -12.17
CA ALA A 128 -16.88 17.50 -12.46
C ALA A 128 -17.83 17.44 -11.25
N LYS A 129 -17.58 18.24 -10.20
CA LYS A 129 -18.39 18.28 -8.97
C LYS A 129 -18.56 16.88 -8.33
N ARG A 130 -17.51 16.05 -8.40
CA ARG A 130 -17.44 14.70 -7.81
C ARG A 130 -18.46 13.72 -8.37
N ARG A 131 -18.80 13.89 -9.64
CA ARG A 131 -19.56 12.94 -10.44
C ARG A 131 -18.60 12.04 -11.22
N LEU A 132 -18.91 10.75 -11.28
CA LEU A 132 -18.20 9.82 -12.15
C LEU A 132 -18.75 9.91 -13.56
N ASP A 133 -17.92 10.34 -14.49
CA ASP A 133 -18.21 10.46 -15.90
C ASP A 133 -17.08 9.79 -16.71
N GLU A 134 -17.33 9.47 -17.97
CA GLU A 134 -16.35 8.80 -18.83
C GLU A 134 -15.05 9.63 -18.98
N ASP A 135 -15.15 10.96 -18.92
CA ASP A 135 -14.02 11.88 -19.05
C ASP A 135 -13.05 11.88 -17.85
N ASN A 136 -13.46 11.33 -16.70
CA ASN A 136 -12.64 11.25 -15.48
C ASN A 136 -12.27 9.83 -15.06
N ALA A 137 -12.83 8.81 -15.70
CA ALA A 137 -12.30 7.45 -15.62
C ALA A 137 -11.16 7.32 -16.65
N ILE A 138 -9.91 7.35 -16.19
CA ILE A 138 -8.73 7.40 -17.07
C ILE A 138 -8.60 6.09 -17.82
N GLU A 139 -8.44 5.00 -17.06
CA GLU A 139 -8.08 3.68 -17.57
C GLU A 139 -8.65 2.59 -16.66
N PRO A 140 -8.91 1.38 -17.17
CA PRO A 140 -9.12 0.21 -16.34
C PRO A 140 -7.96 0.03 -15.37
N PHE A 141 -8.25 -0.36 -14.12
CA PHE A 141 -7.17 -0.63 -13.18
C PHE A 141 -6.36 -1.84 -13.65
N THR A 142 -5.07 -1.63 -13.91
CA THR A 142 -4.15 -2.66 -14.40
C THR A 142 -2.96 -2.82 -13.47
N ALA A 143 -2.26 -3.94 -13.60
CA ALA A 143 -1.04 -4.20 -12.87
C ALA A 143 0.01 -3.12 -13.18
N PHE A 144 0.75 -2.67 -12.17
CA PHE A 144 1.74 -1.61 -12.32
C PHE A 144 3.02 -1.91 -11.55
N ALA A 145 4.14 -1.43 -12.08
CA ALA A 145 5.44 -1.54 -11.43
C ALA A 145 5.55 -0.52 -10.28
N LEU A 146 6.18 -0.93 -9.19
CA LEU A 146 6.51 -0.09 -8.05
C LEU A 146 7.99 -0.29 -7.69
N GLU A 147 8.81 0.70 -8.03
CA GLU A 147 10.25 0.66 -7.80
C GLU A 147 10.60 0.68 -6.30
N ALA A 148 11.81 0.25 -5.97
CA ALA A 148 12.38 0.28 -4.63
C ALA A 148 12.28 1.67 -4.00
N LYS A 149 11.69 1.74 -2.79
CA LYS A 149 11.54 2.99 -2.01
C LYS A 149 10.78 4.11 -2.71
N ARG A 150 9.98 3.77 -3.72
CA ARG A 150 9.04 4.71 -4.34
C ARG A 150 7.66 4.59 -3.71
N SER A 151 6.93 5.69 -3.83
CA SER A 151 5.52 5.76 -3.51
C SER A 151 4.75 6.21 -4.74
N LEU A 152 3.57 5.62 -4.96
CA LEU A 152 2.66 5.95 -6.04
C LEU A 152 1.26 6.08 -5.47
N ALA A 153 0.59 7.20 -5.77
CA ALA A 153 -0.81 7.41 -5.41
C ALA A 153 -1.71 7.10 -6.61
N LYS A 154 -2.79 6.35 -6.37
CA LYS A 154 -3.83 6.06 -7.35
C LYS A 154 -5.20 6.25 -6.72
N PHE A 155 -6.15 6.80 -7.46
CA PHE A 155 -7.54 6.91 -7.03
C PHE A 155 -8.33 5.80 -7.69
N VAL A 156 -8.64 4.76 -6.93
CA VAL A 156 -9.16 3.51 -7.50
C VAL A 156 -10.65 3.44 -7.24
N LEU A 157 -11.40 3.28 -8.32
CA LEU A 157 -12.84 3.04 -8.28
C LEU A 157 -13.11 1.55 -8.15
N PHE A 158 -13.88 1.18 -7.14
CA PHE A 158 -14.32 -0.17 -6.85
C PHE A 158 -15.81 -0.34 -7.11
N ASP A 159 -16.16 -1.52 -7.63
CA ASP A 159 -17.52 -1.93 -7.92
C ASP A 159 -17.69 -3.43 -7.67
N LEU A 160 -18.93 -3.91 -7.61
CA LEU A 160 -19.27 -5.32 -7.46
C LEU A 160 -18.54 -6.20 -8.47
N ALA A 161 -17.76 -7.17 -7.96
CA ALA A 161 -17.00 -8.08 -8.81
C ALA A 161 -17.92 -9.01 -9.63
N GLU A 162 -19.05 -9.43 -9.07
CA GLU A 162 -20.01 -10.35 -9.70
C GLU A 162 -21.29 -9.63 -10.15
N ARG A 163 -21.17 -8.66 -11.07
CA ARG A 163 -22.33 -7.97 -11.63
C ARG A 163 -23.36 -8.97 -12.19
N GLY A 164 -24.59 -8.93 -11.65
CA GLY A 164 -25.73 -9.72 -12.12
C GLY A 164 -26.07 -10.97 -11.30
N ARG A 165 -25.24 -11.39 -10.33
CA ARG A 165 -25.56 -12.49 -9.40
C ARG A 165 -25.93 -12.01 -7.99
N THR A 166 -25.43 -10.83 -7.63
CA THR A 166 -25.62 -10.23 -6.31
C THR A 166 -26.55 -9.03 -6.42
N GLU A 167 -27.34 -8.77 -5.39
CA GLU A 167 -28.12 -7.54 -5.32
C GLU A 167 -27.19 -6.31 -5.39
N PRO A 168 -27.64 -5.23 -6.06
CA PRO A 168 -26.93 -3.96 -6.06
C PRO A 168 -26.52 -3.50 -4.67
N LEU A 169 -25.27 -3.07 -4.52
CA LEU A 169 -24.82 -2.47 -3.28
C LEU A 169 -25.57 -1.15 -3.07
N ARG A 170 -26.24 -1.03 -1.92
CA ARG A 170 -26.97 0.18 -1.51
C ARG A 170 -26.36 0.74 -0.24
N LEU A 171 -26.16 2.05 -0.22
CA LEU A 171 -25.70 2.74 0.97
C LEU A 171 -26.83 2.75 2.00
N ARG A 172 -26.61 2.08 3.13
CA ARG A 172 -27.59 1.93 4.21
C ARG A 172 -26.94 2.19 5.56
N ASN A 173 -27.77 2.62 6.51
CA ASN A 173 -27.32 2.83 7.87
C ASN A 173 -26.69 1.55 8.44
N GLY A 174 -25.56 1.66 9.11
CA GLY A 174 -24.85 0.53 9.71
C GLY A 174 -23.36 0.78 9.88
N ARG A 175 -22.67 -0.19 10.45
CA ARG A 175 -21.21 -0.21 10.57
C ARG A 175 -20.60 -0.93 9.37
N TRP A 176 -19.87 -0.20 8.55
CA TRP A 176 -19.25 -0.71 7.34
C TRP A 176 -17.76 -0.96 7.63
N ALA A 177 -17.35 -2.22 7.57
CA ALA A 177 -15.96 -2.64 7.69
C ALA A 177 -15.37 -2.90 6.30
N PHE A 178 -14.20 -2.35 6.05
CA PHE A 178 -13.52 -2.36 4.77
C PHE A 178 -12.18 -3.07 4.94
N GLU A 179 -11.91 -4.06 4.11
CA GLU A 179 -10.67 -4.83 4.12
C GLU A 179 -10.04 -4.80 2.73
N LEU A 180 -8.86 -4.18 2.65
CA LEU A 180 -8.12 -3.99 1.41
C LEU A 180 -7.09 -5.11 1.24
N PHE A 181 -7.26 -5.89 0.20
CA PHE A 181 -6.37 -6.96 -0.20
C PHE A 181 -5.51 -6.51 -1.37
N VAL A 182 -4.23 -6.89 -1.34
CA VAL A 182 -3.28 -6.60 -2.41
C VAL A 182 -2.57 -7.88 -2.78
N LYS A 183 -2.48 -8.12 -4.09
CA LYS A 183 -1.63 -9.16 -4.65
C LYS A 183 -0.46 -8.50 -5.37
N SER A 184 0.73 -8.98 -5.07
CA SER A 184 1.98 -8.53 -5.67
C SER A 184 2.74 -9.70 -6.27
N SER A 185 3.76 -9.39 -7.07
CA SER A 185 4.71 -10.38 -7.60
C SER A 185 5.50 -11.10 -6.50
N ALA A 186 5.63 -10.50 -5.31
CA ALA A 186 6.34 -11.10 -4.18
C ALA A 186 5.51 -12.16 -3.44
N ASN A 187 4.18 -12.08 -3.47
CA ASN A 187 3.30 -12.95 -2.70
C ASN A 187 2.51 -13.87 -3.62
N ARG A 188 2.45 -15.18 -3.33
CA ARG A 188 1.64 -16.12 -4.15
C ARG A 188 0.14 -15.93 -3.96
N THR A 189 -0.29 -15.46 -2.79
CA THR A 189 -1.69 -15.20 -2.46
C THR A 189 -1.90 -13.73 -2.13
N PRO A 190 -3.12 -13.20 -2.31
CA PRO A 190 -3.44 -11.84 -1.87
C PRO A 190 -3.26 -11.72 -0.37
N LYS A 191 -2.71 -10.59 0.07
CA LYS A 191 -2.48 -10.27 1.48
C LYS A 191 -3.42 -9.15 1.90
N LEU A 192 -3.97 -9.25 3.11
CA LEU A 192 -4.70 -8.16 3.75
C LEU A 192 -3.69 -7.07 4.14
N GLU A 193 -3.76 -5.91 3.50
CA GLU A 193 -2.86 -4.78 3.79
C GLU A 193 -3.49 -3.80 4.78
N ARG A 194 -4.80 -3.57 4.70
CA ARG A 194 -5.50 -2.64 5.58
C ARG A 194 -6.91 -3.12 5.93
N SER A 195 -7.34 -2.79 7.14
CA SER A 195 -8.72 -2.89 7.58
C SER A 195 -9.12 -1.61 8.30
N PHE A 196 -10.32 -1.12 8.04
CA PHE A 196 -10.86 0.09 8.68
C PHE A 196 -12.39 0.07 8.69
N GLU A 197 -13.01 0.86 9.56
CA GLU A 197 -14.46 0.89 9.74
C GLU A 197 -15.02 2.31 9.64
N HIS A 198 -16.24 2.42 9.11
CA HIS A 198 -17.01 3.65 9.12
C HIS A 198 -18.44 3.39 9.57
N VAL A 199 -18.98 4.31 10.37
CA VAL A 199 -20.41 4.33 10.67
C VAL A 199 -21.10 5.12 9.56
N VAL A 200 -21.91 4.44 8.77
CA VAL A 200 -22.77 5.07 7.77
C VAL A 200 -24.05 5.45 8.48
N GLU A 201 -24.30 6.74 8.66
CA GLU A 201 -25.55 7.25 9.22
C GLU A 201 -26.64 7.43 8.15
N ARG A 202 -27.89 7.54 8.58
CA ARG A 202 -29.04 7.83 7.70
C ARG A 202 -28.83 9.09 6.84
N LYS A 203 -28.20 10.14 7.40
CA LYS A 203 -27.90 11.38 6.67
C LYS A 203 -27.05 11.14 5.41
N HIS A 204 -26.17 10.13 5.43
CA HIS A 204 -25.33 9.79 4.28
C HIS A 204 -26.16 9.17 3.15
N ALA A 205 -27.11 8.30 3.48
CA ALA A 205 -28.03 7.74 2.50
C ALA A 205 -28.95 8.84 1.91
N GLU A 206 -29.39 9.79 2.72
CA GLU A 206 -30.18 10.95 2.28
C GLU A 206 -29.36 11.88 1.37
N GLN A 207 -28.09 12.14 1.69
CA GLN A 207 -27.16 12.89 0.85
C GLN A 207 -26.96 12.21 -0.52
N LEU A 208 -26.73 10.90 -0.53
CA LEU A 208 -26.58 10.16 -1.77
C LEU A 208 -27.87 10.19 -2.61
N ALA A 209 -29.03 10.03 -1.96
CA ALA A 209 -30.34 10.13 -2.62
C ALA A 209 -30.60 11.54 -3.18
N ALA A 210 -30.04 12.57 -2.56
CA ALA A 210 -30.07 13.96 -3.03
C ALA A 210 -28.99 14.27 -4.09
N ASP A 211 -28.37 13.24 -4.69
CA ASP A 211 -27.29 13.37 -5.68
C ASP A 211 -26.10 14.21 -5.16
N GLN A 212 -25.73 14.00 -3.89
CA GLN A 212 -24.53 14.58 -3.27
C GLN A 212 -23.46 13.50 -3.07
N PRO A 213 -22.16 13.84 -3.22
CA PRO A 213 -21.08 12.91 -2.89
C PRO A 213 -21.04 12.70 -1.37
N VAL A 214 -20.82 11.46 -0.94
CA VAL A 214 -20.68 11.11 0.48
C VAL A 214 -19.20 10.82 0.77
N TYR A 215 -18.70 11.36 1.86
CA TYR A 215 -17.35 11.10 2.34
C TYR A 215 -17.44 10.34 3.66
N LEU A 216 -16.89 9.14 3.69
CA LEU A 216 -16.71 8.37 4.91
C LEU A 216 -15.26 8.60 5.37
N ILE A 217 -15.10 9.58 6.26
CA ILE A 217 -13.78 10.06 6.71
C ILE A 217 -13.26 9.17 7.83
N SER A 218 -12.01 8.74 7.73
CA SER A 218 -11.37 7.91 8.76
C SER A 218 -10.50 8.78 9.65
N TYR A 219 -11.07 9.26 10.75
CA TYR A 219 -10.32 10.05 11.74
C TYR A 219 -9.26 9.24 12.51
N GLN A 220 -9.21 7.91 12.32
CA GLN A 220 -8.23 7.02 12.93
C GLN A 220 -6.93 6.87 12.13
N ILE A 221 -6.80 7.56 10.99
CA ILE A 221 -5.50 7.74 10.33
C ILE A 221 -4.64 8.63 11.23
N THR A 222 -4.07 8.03 12.27
CA THR A 222 -3.04 8.67 13.06
C THR A 222 -1.85 8.88 12.13
N LEU A 223 -1.41 10.13 12.10
CA LEU A 223 -0.41 10.68 11.20
C LEU A 223 1.06 10.20 11.39
N PRO A 224 1.51 9.26 12.25
CA PRO A 224 2.96 9.01 12.37
C PRO A 224 3.66 8.59 11.05
N SER A 225 3.01 7.77 10.23
CA SER A 225 3.52 7.36 8.91
C SER A 225 3.35 8.46 7.85
N ALA A 226 2.18 9.10 7.80
CA ALA A 226 1.90 10.19 6.86
C ALA A 226 2.76 11.44 7.12
N ARG A 227 3.13 11.76 8.38
CA ARG A 227 4.03 12.88 8.71
C ARG A 227 5.48 12.62 8.31
N ARG A 228 5.94 11.35 8.30
CA ARG A 228 7.29 11.01 7.82
C ARG A 228 7.41 11.10 6.31
N GLU A 229 6.36 10.74 5.56
CA GLU A 229 6.36 10.84 4.10
C GLU A 229 6.12 12.28 3.61
N LEU A 230 5.24 13.05 4.26
CA LEU A 230 5.04 14.49 3.96
C LEU A 230 6.23 15.37 4.35
N ALA A 231 7.04 14.97 5.32
CA ALA A 231 8.27 15.68 5.68
C ALA A 231 9.48 15.27 4.82
N GLY A 232 9.39 14.18 4.06
CA GLY A 232 10.45 13.70 3.15
C GLY A 232 10.39 14.30 1.75
N ALA A 233 9.20 14.77 1.33
CA ALA A 233 9.04 15.61 0.15
C ALA A 233 9.08 17.07 0.61
N GLU A 234 10.11 17.80 0.18
CA GLU A 234 10.32 19.24 0.35
C GLU A 234 9.06 20.05 0.02
N TRP A 235 8.15 20.21 0.99
CA TRP A 235 7.09 21.21 0.95
C TRP A 235 7.68 22.53 1.43
N MET A 236 8.58 23.11 0.63
CA MET A 236 8.85 24.53 0.75
C MET A 236 7.77 25.28 -0.02
N PRO A 237 6.95 26.13 0.62
CA PRO A 237 6.16 27.09 -0.13
C PRO A 237 7.16 27.98 -0.86
N ARG A 238 7.18 27.90 -2.20
CA ARG A 238 7.81 28.93 -3.01
C ARG A 238 7.07 30.22 -2.70
N GLY A 239 7.64 31.04 -1.82
CA GLY A 239 7.19 32.38 -1.56
C GLY A 239 7.07 33.10 -2.89
N ALA A 240 5.84 33.42 -3.27
CA ALA A 240 5.57 34.32 -4.38
C ALA A 240 6.29 35.63 -4.07
N ARG A 241 7.37 35.93 -4.80
CA ARG A 241 7.92 37.28 -4.84
C ARG A 241 6.92 38.16 -5.60
N TYR A 242 6.10 38.87 -4.85
CA TYR A 242 5.46 40.10 -5.32
C TYR A 242 6.20 41.29 -4.69
N SER A 243 6.93 41.99 -5.54
CA SER A 243 7.39 43.38 -5.39
C SER A 243 8.00 43.70 -6.76
N GLY A 244 7.46 44.57 -7.59
CA GLY A 244 6.96 45.92 -7.32
C GLY A 244 7.68 46.79 -8.33
#